data_AF-A0ABD7K5P1-F1
#
_entry.id   AF-A0ABD7K5P1-F1
#
_cell.length_a   1.000
_cell.length_b   1.000
_cell.length_c   1.000
_cell.angle_alpha   90.00
_cell.angle_beta   90.00
_cell.angle_gamma   90.00
#
_symmetry.space_group_name_H-M   'P 1'
#
loop_
_entity.id
_entity.type
_entity.pdbx_description
1 polymer ?
#
loop_
_entity_poly.entity_id
_entity_poly.type
_entity_poly.pdbx_seq_one_letter_code
_entity_poly.pdbx_strand_id
1 'polypeptide(L)'
;VRRKAKPFVAYTLDQLPGKTVKLRIKLADEERPYMKDTWVKVPGGWKRCMGKGFEDQYAFCYGNYKDFSTFRMPDGRDYCTIYPGCTENKAVTP
;
A
#
# COMPACT_ATOMS: atom_id res chain seq x y z
N VAL A 1 -25.49 -29.89 2.81
CA VAL A 1 -26.32 -28.83 3.46
C VAL A 1 -26.39 -27.61 2.55
N ARG A 2 -27.55 -27.29 1.97
CA ARG A 2 -27.75 -26.15 1.06
C ARG A 2 -27.85 -24.87 1.89
N ARG A 3 -26.83 -24.00 1.88
CA ARG A 3 -26.89 -22.71 2.58
C ARG A 3 -27.90 -21.80 1.86
N LYS A 4 -29.06 -21.54 2.48
CA LYS A 4 -29.98 -20.49 2.00
C LYS A 4 -29.27 -19.15 2.07
N ALA A 5 -29.25 -18.42 0.95
CA ALA A 5 -28.76 -17.04 0.94
C ALA A 5 -29.62 -16.20 1.89
N LYS A 6 -28.99 -15.38 2.73
CA LYS A 6 -29.71 -14.41 3.56
C LYS A 6 -30.24 -13.30 2.64
N PRO A 7 -31.46 -12.80 2.83
CA PRO A 7 -31.93 -11.62 2.13
C PRO A 7 -30.96 -10.47 2.42
N PHE A 8 -30.50 -9.78 1.38
CA PHE A 8 -29.78 -8.52 1.51
C PHE A 8 -30.55 -7.45 0.73
N VAL A 9 -30.51 -6.22 1.23
CA VAL A 9 -31.02 -5.04 0.54
C VAL A 9 -29.81 -4.16 0.26
N ALA A 10 -29.61 -3.81 -1.01
CA ALA A 10 -28.66 -2.78 -1.40
C ALA A 10 -29.38 -1.43 -1.42
N TYR A 11 -28.73 -0.39 -0.89
CA TYR A 11 -29.18 0.99 -1.03
C TYR A 11 -28.37 1.67 -2.13
N THR A 12 -29.04 2.46 -2.98
CA THR A 12 -28.38 3.42 -3.88
C THR A 12 -28.04 4.70 -3.09
N LEU A 13 -27.12 5.53 -3.60
CA LEU A 13 -26.69 6.76 -2.91
C LEU A 13 -27.85 7.73 -2.63
N ASP A 14 -28.75 7.84 -3.59
CA ASP A 14 -30.01 8.60 -3.56
C ASP A 14 -31.01 8.11 -2.50
N GLN A 15 -30.86 6.89 -1.98
CA GLN A 15 -31.68 6.35 -0.89
C GLN A 15 -31.07 6.60 0.50
N LEU A 16 -29.86 7.14 0.61
CA LEU A 16 -29.18 7.40 1.87
C LEU A 16 -29.63 8.66 2.64
N PRO A 17 -30.18 9.73 2.01
CA PRO A 17 -30.64 10.90 2.75
C PRO A 17 -31.61 10.53 3.89
N GLY A 18 -31.36 11.06 5.10
CA GLY A 18 -32.16 10.79 6.29
C GLY A 18 -31.90 9.43 6.97
N LYS A 19 -30.94 8.62 6.49
CA LYS A 19 -30.54 7.34 7.12
C LYS A 19 -29.24 7.47 7.92
N THR A 20 -29.10 6.66 8.96
CA THR A 20 -27.84 6.51 9.70
C THR A 20 -27.03 5.33 9.15
N VAL A 21 -25.86 5.61 8.59
CA VAL A 21 -24.93 4.58 8.10
C VAL A 21 -23.97 4.18 9.23
N LYS A 22 -23.91 2.88 9.56
CA LYS A 22 -22.94 2.34 10.52
C LYS A 22 -21.80 1.64 9.78
N LEU A 23 -20.63 2.27 9.75
CA LEU A 23 -19.43 1.70 9.16
C LEU A 23 -18.61 0.93 10.21
N ARG A 24 -18.14 -0.26 9.86
CA ARG A 24 -17.20 -1.05 10.69
C ARG A 24 -15.85 -1.11 9.99
N ILE A 25 -14.97 -0.19 10.36
CA ILE A 25 -13.60 -0.15 9.84
C ILE A 25 -12.73 -1.07 10.69
N LYS A 26 -11.90 -1.89 10.06
CA LYS A 26 -10.86 -2.69 10.70
C LYS A 26 -9.54 -2.44 10.00
N LEU A 27 -8.45 -2.42 10.75
CA LEU A 27 -7.12 -2.41 10.19
C LEU A 27 -6.83 -3.79 9.56
N ALA A 28 -6.20 -3.80 8.38
CA ALA A 28 -5.75 -5.03 7.75
C ALA A 28 -4.46 -5.53 8.43
N ASP A 29 -4.26 -6.84 8.47
CA ASP A 29 -3.06 -7.44 9.07
C ASP A 29 -1.78 -7.11 8.28
N GLU A 30 -1.92 -6.88 6.97
CA GLU A 30 -0.81 -6.54 6.10
C GLU A 30 -1.18 -5.39 5.16
N GLU A 31 -0.34 -4.36 5.15
CA GLU A 31 -0.43 -3.27 4.21
C GLU A 31 0.10 -3.66 2.82
N ARG A 32 -0.61 -3.21 1.79
CA ARG A 32 -0.28 -3.48 0.39
C ARG A 32 -0.16 -2.17 -0.38
N PRO A 33 0.73 -2.10 -1.38
CA PRO A 33 0.81 -0.97 -2.27
C PRO A 33 -0.55 -0.68 -2.92
N TYR A 34 -0.90 0.60 -3.01
CA TYR A 34 -2.09 1.06 -3.73
C TYR A 34 -2.05 0.66 -5.22
N MET A 35 -0.88 0.78 -5.85
CA MET A 35 -0.69 0.50 -7.28
C MET A 35 -0.01 -0.85 -7.48
N LYS A 36 -0.64 -1.72 -8.29
CA LYS A 36 -0.04 -3.00 -8.68
C LYS A 36 1.24 -2.79 -9.49
N ASP A 37 2.20 -3.72 -9.38
CA ASP A 37 3.45 -3.75 -10.16
C ASP A 37 4.37 -2.54 -9.95
N THR A 38 4.32 -1.90 -8.78
CA THR A 38 5.25 -0.81 -8.40
C THR A 38 6.15 -1.18 -7.21
N TRP A 39 5.80 -2.25 -6.49
CA TRP A 39 6.57 -2.77 -5.37
C TRP A 39 6.60 -4.30 -5.40
N VAL A 40 7.69 -4.86 -4.86
CA VAL A 40 7.87 -6.31 -4.71
C VAL A 40 7.88 -6.66 -3.24
N LYS A 41 7.09 -7.67 -2.87
CA LYS A 41 7.08 -8.21 -1.51
C LYS A 41 8.39 -8.92 -1.22
N VAL A 42 9.03 -8.58 -0.10
CA VAL A 42 10.25 -9.21 0.39
C VAL A 42 10.10 -9.57 1.87
N PRO A 43 10.99 -10.41 2.44
CA PRO A 43 11.10 -10.53 3.89
C PRO A 43 11.28 -9.14 4.52
N GLY A 44 10.45 -8.82 5.51
CA GLY A 44 10.50 -7.53 6.21
C GLY A 44 9.71 -6.38 5.56
N GLY A 45 9.09 -6.57 4.38
CA GLY A 45 8.26 -5.52 3.81
C GLY A 45 8.13 -5.52 2.29
N TRP A 46 8.26 -4.34 1.70
CA TRP A 46 8.08 -4.06 0.28
C TRP A 46 9.24 -3.22 -0.23
N LYS A 47 9.82 -3.62 -1.37
CA LYS A 47 10.83 -2.82 -2.09
C LYS A 47 10.19 -2.14 -3.29
N ARG A 48 10.50 -0.86 -3.47
CA ARG A 48 10.05 -0.07 -4.63
C ARG A 48 10.83 -0.50 -5.87
N CYS A 49 10.16 -0.76 -6.98
CA CYS A 49 10.83 -1.11 -8.23
C CYS A 49 11.70 0.04 -8.75
N MET A 50 12.68 -0.26 -9.60
CA MET A 50 13.55 0.76 -10.19
C MET A 50 12.81 1.65 -11.21
N GLY A 51 11.83 1.11 -11.92
CA GLY A 51 11.19 1.83 -13.03
C GLY A 51 12.19 2.22 -14.11
N LYS A 52 12.05 3.45 -14.61
CA LYS A 52 13.00 4.05 -15.55
C LYS A 52 14.22 4.69 -14.86
N GLY A 53 14.29 4.66 -13.53
CA GLY A 53 15.36 5.25 -12.73
C GLY A 53 14.83 5.94 -11.47
N PHE A 54 15.73 6.53 -10.67
CA PHE A 54 15.39 7.17 -9.39
C PHE A 54 14.38 8.32 -9.50
N GLU A 55 14.37 9.04 -10.63
CA GLU A 55 13.43 10.13 -10.89
C GLU A 55 12.03 9.67 -11.34
N ASP A 56 11.86 8.38 -11.66
CA ASP A 56 10.57 7.83 -12.05
C ASP A 56 9.68 7.68 -10.81
N GLN A 57 8.72 8.60 -10.65
CA GLN A 57 7.79 8.61 -9.52
C GLN A 57 6.78 7.46 -9.54
N TYR A 58 6.48 6.88 -10.71
CA TYR A 58 5.57 5.74 -10.81
C TYR A 58 6.28 4.43 -10.53
N ALA A 59 7.50 4.28 -11.06
CA ALA A 59 8.38 3.14 -10.88
C ALA A 59 7.71 1.77 -11.04
N PHE A 60 7.04 1.57 -12.16
CA PHE A 60 6.54 0.25 -12.53
C PHE A 60 7.70 -0.73 -12.74
N CYS A 61 7.52 -1.98 -12.30
CA CYS A 61 8.57 -2.99 -12.38
C CYS A 61 8.84 -3.41 -13.83
N TYR A 62 7.82 -3.45 -14.70
CA TYR A 62 7.96 -3.84 -16.11
C TYR A 62 8.70 -5.18 -16.30
N GLY A 63 8.51 -6.12 -15.38
CA GLY A 63 9.21 -7.41 -15.37
C GLY A 63 10.60 -7.41 -14.72
N ASN A 64 11.14 -6.24 -14.34
CA ASN A 64 12.34 -6.14 -13.52
C ASN A 64 11.98 -6.20 -12.03
N TYR A 65 12.14 -7.38 -11.44
CA TYR A 65 11.90 -7.65 -10.02
C TYR A 65 13.21 -7.86 -9.23
N LYS A 66 14.33 -7.32 -9.74
CA LYS A 66 15.67 -7.49 -9.15
C LYS A 66 16.30 -6.16 -8.76
N ASP A 67 16.07 -5.12 -9.55
CA ASP A 67 16.57 -3.78 -9.27
C ASP A 67 15.51 -2.92 -8.57
N PHE A 68 15.91 -2.23 -7.51
CA PHE A 68 15.02 -1.49 -6.63
C PHE A 68 15.53 -0.06 -6.41
N SER A 69 14.62 0.91 -6.35
CA SER A 69 14.94 2.28 -6.02
C SER A 69 14.85 2.51 -4.51
N THR A 70 15.49 3.58 -4.03
CA THR A 70 15.16 4.17 -2.73
C THR A 70 13.89 5.03 -2.86
N PHE A 71 13.32 5.40 -1.72
CA PHE A 71 12.19 6.33 -1.65
C PHE A 71 12.22 7.14 -0.36
N ARG A 72 11.56 8.30 -0.41
CA ARG A 72 11.34 9.15 0.76
C ARG A 72 10.07 8.74 1.48
N MET A 73 10.15 8.56 2.79
CA MET A 73 8.99 8.33 3.64
C MET A 73 8.26 9.64 3.95
N PRO A 74 6.93 9.59 4.19
CA PRO A 74 6.15 10.77 4.57
C PRO A 74 6.64 11.47 5.84
N ASP A 75 7.34 10.74 6.72
CA ASP A 75 7.95 11.26 7.94
C ASP A 75 9.26 12.03 7.71
N GLY A 76 9.68 12.20 6.45
CA GLY A 76 10.86 12.96 6.07
C GLY A 76 12.14 12.14 5.91
N ARG A 77 12.09 10.80 6.06
CA ARG A 77 13.27 9.96 5.83
C ARG A 77 13.56 9.76 4.34
N ASP A 78 14.71 10.20 3.85
CA ASP A 78 14.98 10.30 2.40
C ASP A 78 15.54 9.03 1.71
N TYR A 79 16.11 8.07 2.43
CA TYR A 79 16.87 6.94 1.84
C TYR A 79 16.37 5.56 2.26
N CYS A 80 15.06 5.34 2.26
CA CYS A 80 14.48 4.06 2.63
C CYS A 80 14.57 3.04 1.48
N THR A 81 14.89 1.77 1.79
CA THR A 81 14.87 0.68 0.79
C THR A 81 13.72 -0.30 0.99
N ILE A 82 13.16 -0.40 2.21
CA ILE A 82 12.07 -1.31 2.55
C ILE A 82 10.96 -0.56 3.30
N TYR A 83 9.71 -0.72 2.85
CA TYR A 83 8.51 -0.25 3.54
C TYR A 83 7.80 -1.39 4.28
N PRO A 84 7.29 -1.20 5.51
CA PRO A 84 7.44 -0.02 6.37
C PRO A 84 8.76 0.00 7.17
N GLY A 85 9.55 -1.08 7.09
CA GLY A 85 10.75 -1.32 7.89
C GLY A 85 11.98 -0.48 7.56
N CYS A 86 11.81 0.79 7.17
CA CYS A 86 12.93 1.68 6.88
C CYS A 86 13.76 1.91 8.15
N THR A 87 15.06 1.61 8.08
CA THR A 87 16.04 1.76 9.19
C THR A 87 17.26 2.57 8.78
N GLU A 88 17.33 2.99 7.51
CA GLU A 88 18.50 3.56 6.85
C GLU A 88 18.82 5.02 7.24
N ASN A 89 18.00 5.62 8.10
CA ASN A 89 18.29 6.92 8.70
C ASN A 89 18.71 6.73 10.16
N LYS A 90 19.95 6.29 10.37
CA LYS A 90 20.61 6.53 11.66
C LYS A 90 21.03 8.00 11.65
N ALA A 91 20.74 8.73 12.73
CA ALA A 91 21.29 10.05 12.93
C ALA A 91 22.82 9.99 12.75
N VAL A 92 23.35 10.70 11.75
CA VAL A 92 24.78 11.03 11.74
C VAL A 92 24.95 11.93 12.95
N THR A 93 25.45 11.37 14.05
CA THR A 93 25.85 12.17 15.20
C THR A 93 27.09 12.95 14.73
N PRO A 94 27.11 14.29 14.81
CA PRO A 94 28.27 15.09 14.40
C PRO A 94 29.55 14.67 15.10
#